data_AF-A0A6C0IBQ2-F1
#
_entry.id   AF-A0A6C0IBQ2-F1
#
_cell.length_a   1.000
_cell.length_b   1.000
_cell.length_c   1.000
_cell.angle_alpha   90.00
_cell.angle_beta   90.00
_cell.angle_gamma   90.00
#
_symmetry.space_group_name_H-M   'P 1'
#
loop_
_entity.id
_entity.type
_entity.pdbx_description
1 polymer ?
#
loop_
_entity_poly.entity_id
_entity_poly.type
_entity_poly.pdbx_seq_one_letter_code
_entity_poly.pdbx_strand_id
1 'polypeptide(L)'
;MELATEPDTYCPSIDDIGNYMDKIPSFANIKHGIRCPCGSRKDKVYEKYGIFSQHIKSKAHQKWLQNLNLNKANYYIETEELKTTIQQQRMIIAKLEKEVQNKMMTIDFLTQQLTSKNVNQPVMSNLLDFD
;
A
#
# COMPACT_ATOMS: atom_id res chain seq x y z
N MET A 1 -40.31 5.95 -2.72
CA MET A 1 -39.94 6.66 -1.48
C MET A 1 -38.47 7.02 -1.63
N GLU A 2 -38.16 8.29 -1.92
CA GLU A 2 -36.77 8.76 -2.02
C GLU A 2 -36.17 8.81 -0.61
N LEU A 3 -35.11 8.04 -0.39
CA LEU A 3 -34.44 7.84 0.90
C LEU A 3 -33.26 8.80 1.14
N ALA A 4 -32.99 9.74 0.24
CA ALA A 4 -31.88 10.66 0.40
C ALA A 4 -32.30 11.85 1.28
N THR A 5 -32.02 11.77 2.58
CA THR A 5 -32.20 12.87 3.54
C THR A 5 -30.98 13.80 3.61
N GLU A 6 -29.88 13.44 2.94
CA GLU A 6 -28.61 14.16 3.00
C GLU A 6 -28.20 14.74 1.64
N PRO A 7 -27.48 15.88 1.62
CA PRO A 7 -26.91 16.44 0.40
C PRO A 7 -25.82 15.53 -0.18
N ASP A 8 -25.77 15.41 -1.50
CA ASP A 8 -24.74 14.63 -2.17
C ASP A 8 -23.35 15.27 -2.00
N THR A 9 -22.29 14.45 -2.06
CA THR A 9 -20.92 14.95 -2.07
C THR A 9 -20.41 15.05 -3.51
N TYR A 10 -19.83 16.19 -3.86
CA TYR A 10 -19.24 16.41 -5.16
C TYR A 10 -18.05 15.49 -5.42
N CYS A 11 -18.06 14.85 -6.59
CA CYS A 11 -16.95 14.08 -7.14
C CYS A 11 -16.56 14.67 -8.50
N PRO A 12 -15.28 15.00 -8.74
CA PRO A 12 -14.80 15.40 -10.06
C PRO A 12 -14.99 14.27 -11.07
N SER A 13 -15.19 14.63 -12.34
CA SER A 13 -15.17 13.65 -13.43
C SER A 13 -13.74 13.35 -13.85
N ILE A 14 -13.55 12.28 -14.62
CA ILE A 14 -12.26 11.90 -15.18
C ILE A 14 -12.29 12.19 -16.68
N ASP A 15 -11.23 12.80 -17.22
CA ASP A 15 -11.06 13.00 -18.66
C ASP A 15 -10.54 11.76 -19.39
N ASP A 16 -10.43 11.86 -20.71
CA ASP A 16 -9.93 10.77 -21.56
C ASP A 16 -8.45 10.39 -21.26
N ILE A 17 -7.71 11.28 -20.57
CA ILE A 17 -6.31 11.10 -20.17
C ILE A 17 -6.22 10.55 -18.72
N GLY A 18 -7.35 10.48 -18.02
CA GLY A 18 -7.44 10.03 -16.65
C GLY A 18 -7.29 11.12 -15.58
N ASN A 19 -7.18 12.40 -15.92
CA ASN A 19 -7.10 13.49 -14.94
C ASN A 19 -8.48 13.84 -14.40
N TYR A 20 -8.52 14.23 -13.12
CA TYR A 20 -9.70 14.79 -12.50
C TYR A 20 -10.00 16.18 -13.10
N MET A 21 -11.24 16.34 -13.57
CA MET A 21 -11.79 17.55 -14.14
C MET A 21 -13.09 17.95 -13.48
N ASP A 22 -13.35 19.25 -13.44
CA ASP A 22 -14.62 19.75 -12.96
C ASP A 22 -15.74 19.55 -13.98
N LYS A 23 -16.79 18.84 -13.57
CA LYS A 23 -18.03 18.73 -14.32
C LYS A 23 -19.19 18.91 -13.36
N ILE A 24 -19.92 20.01 -13.50
CA ILE A 24 -21.03 20.32 -12.60
C ILE A 24 -22.17 19.33 -12.90
N PRO A 25 -22.65 18.55 -11.91
CA PRO A 25 -23.77 17.65 -12.12
C PRO A 25 -25.07 18.43 -12.36
N SER A 26 -26.04 17.80 -13.00
CA SER A 26 -27.34 18.43 -13.24
C SER A 26 -28.10 18.57 -11.92
N PHE A 27 -28.38 19.82 -11.54
CA PHE A 27 -29.17 20.14 -10.35
C PHE A 27 -30.65 19.77 -10.50
N ALA A 28 -31.11 19.34 -11.68
CA ALA A 28 -32.46 18.82 -11.87
C ALA A 28 -32.72 17.55 -11.05
N ASN A 29 -31.69 16.77 -10.77
CA ASN A 29 -31.78 15.51 -10.03
C ASN A 29 -31.30 15.65 -8.57
N ILE A 30 -30.78 16.82 -8.18
CA ILE A 30 -30.20 17.05 -6.85
C ILE A 30 -31.18 17.88 -6.02
N LYS A 31 -31.99 17.21 -5.20
CA LYS A 31 -33.04 17.87 -4.40
C LYS A 31 -32.53 18.56 -3.13
N HIS A 32 -31.42 18.07 -2.56
CA HIS A 32 -30.89 18.53 -1.26
C HIS A 32 -29.58 19.34 -1.40
N GLY A 33 -29.23 19.74 -2.61
CA GLY A 33 -27.96 20.41 -2.92
C GLY A 33 -26.75 19.46 -2.85
N ILE A 34 -25.56 20.04 -3.03
CA ILE A 34 -24.29 19.32 -3.09
C ILE A 34 -23.25 19.93 -2.13
N ARG A 35 -22.39 19.11 -1.53
CA ARG A 35 -21.25 19.53 -0.69
C ARG A 35 -19.95 19.33 -1.43
N CYS A 36 -19.02 20.30 -1.34
CA CYS A 36 -17.67 20.13 -1.90
C CYS A 36 -16.67 19.68 -0.83
N PRO A 37 -15.89 18.62 -1.07
CA PRO A 37 -14.85 18.17 -0.15
C PRO A 37 -13.57 19.02 -0.20
N CYS A 38 -13.48 20.01 -1.09
CA CYS A 38 -12.35 20.93 -1.29
C CYS A 38 -12.00 21.86 -0.10
N GLY A 39 -12.54 21.57 1.10
CA GLY A 39 -12.09 22.13 2.37
C GLY A 39 -12.44 23.59 2.64
N SER A 40 -13.02 24.32 1.68
CA SER A 40 -13.35 25.75 1.85
C SER A 40 -14.37 25.96 2.97
N ARG A 41 -15.42 25.13 3.01
CA ARG A 41 -16.43 25.05 4.10
C ARG A 41 -17.06 23.66 4.06
N LYS A 42 -16.70 22.76 4.98
CA LYS A 42 -17.14 21.34 4.97
C LYS A 42 -18.67 21.18 5.13
N ASP A 43 -19.30 22.11 5.85
CA ASP A 43 -20.73 22.07 6.11
C ASP A 43 -21.57 22.86 5.09
N LYS A 44 -20.92 23.54 4.14
CA LYS A 44 -21.65 24.35 3.17
C LYS A 44 -22.28 23.45 2.11
N VAL A 45 -23.61 23.53 2.04
CA VAL A 45 -24.43 22.94 0.99
C VAL A 45 -24.65 23.99 -0.11
N TYR A 46 -24.40 23.58 -1.35
CA TYR A 46 -24.66 24.37 -2.54
C TYR A 46 -25.97 23.88 -3.16
N GLU A 47 -27.04 24.65 -3.00
CA GLU A 47 -28.38 24.26 -3.49
C GLU A 47 -28.61 24.60 -4.95
N LYS A 48 -27.88 25.59 -5.47
CA LYS A 48 -28.08 26.12 -6.83
C LYS A 48 -26.82 25.96 -7.67
N TYR A 49 -27.04 25.62 -8.94
CA TYR A 49 -25.99 25.50 -9.95
C TYR A 49 -25.08 26.73 -9.99
N GLY A 50 -25.65 27.95 -10.02
CA GLY A 50 -24.85 29.17 -10.12
C GLY A 50 -23.87 29.37 -8.95
N ILE A 51 -24.29 29.05 -7.73
CA ILE A 51 -23.47 29.18 -6.52
C ILE A 51 -22.34 28.14 -6.56
N PHE A 52 -22.66 26.91 -6.96
CA PHE A 52 -21.66 25.85 -7.11
C PHE A 52 -20.67 26.13 -8.25
N SER A 53 -21.16 26.67 -9.37
CA SER A 53 -20.32 27.07 -10.52
C SER A 53 -19.29 28.13 -10.16
N GLN A 54 -19.67 29.11 -9.33
CA GLN A 54 -18.72 30.10 -8.81
C GLN A 54 -17.72 29.47 -7.84
N HIS A 55 -18.16 28.51 -7.03
CA HIS A 55 -17.32 27.84 -6.07
C HIS A 55 -16.21 27.01 -6.74
N ILE A 56 -16.52 26.21 -7.77
CA ILE A 56 -15.49 25.41 -8.45
C ILE A 56 -14.42 26.30 -9.11
N LYS A 57 -14.76 27.53 -9.49
CA LYS A 57 -13.81 28.53 -10.04
C LYS A 57 -12.93 29.17 -8.97
N SER A 58 -13.21 28.97 -7.68
CA SER A 58 -12.42 29.54 -6.60
C SER A 58 -11.02 28.93 -6.55
N LYS A 59 -10.02 29.73 -6.14
CA LYS A 59 -8.62 29.28 -6.01
C LYS A 59 -8.48 28.07 -5.07
N ALA A 60 -9.27 28.01 -4.01
CA ALA A 60 -9.24 26.91 -3.05
C ALA A 60 -9.66 25.59 -3.70
N HIS A 61 -10.76 25.60 -4.47
CA HIS A 61 -11.22 24.42 -5.22
C HIS A 61 -10.22 24.00 -6.29
N GLN A 62 -9.74 24.95 -7.09
CA GLN A 62 -8.76 24.68 -8.13
C GLN A 62 -7.46 24.09 -7.56
N LYS A 63 -6.98 24.59 -6.42
CA LYS A 63 -5.83 24.00 -5.72
C LYS A 63 -6.12 22.59 -5.21
N TRP A 64 -7.33 22.33 -4.71
CA TRP A 64 -7.74 20.99 -4.30
C TRP A 64 -7.77 20.01 -5.47
N LEU A 65 -8.32 20.40 -6.62
CA LEU A 65 -8.34 19.58 -7.83
C LEU A 65 -6.93 19.30 -8.37
N GLN A 66 -6.05 20.30 -8.37
CA GLN A 66 -4.64 20.14 -8.71
C GLN A 66 -3.95 19.15 -7.77
N ASN A 67 -4.17 19.29 -6.46
CA ASN A 67 -3.61 18.36 -5.47
C ASN A 67 -4.13 16.93 -5.66
N LEU A 68 -5.39 16.73 -6.05
CA LEU A 68 -5.92 15.40 -6.38
C LEU A 68 -5.16 14.76 -7.54
N ASN A 69 -4.91 15.52 -8.62
CA ASN A 69 -4.15 15.04 -9.77
C ASN A 69 -2.69 14.76 -9.42
N LEU A 70 -2.05 15.64 -8.62
CA LEU A 70 -0.69 15.43 -8.14
C LEU A 70 -0.59 14.18 -7.26
N ASN A 71 -1.52 14.00 -6.31
CA ASN A 71 -1.54 12.83 -5.44
C ASN A 71 -1.75 11.55 -6.23
N LYS A 72 -2.57 11.57 -7.30
CA LYS A 72 -2.73 10.44 -8.20
C LYS A 72 -1.40 10.08 -8.89
N ALA A 73 -0.69 11.07 -9.42
CA ALA A 73 0.60 10.86 -10.06
C ALA A 73 1.64 10.31 -9.07
N ASN A 74 1.71 10.91 -7.87
CA ASN A 74 2.61 10.47 -6.81
C ASN A 74 2.31 9.03 -6.37
N TYR A 75 1.03 8.70 -6.16
CA TYR A 75 0.61 7.34 -5.78
C TYR A 75 1.05 6.30 -6.82
N TYR A 76 0.95 6.63 -8.12
CA TYR A 76 1.39 5.73 -9.18
C TYR A 76 2.90 5.47 -9.10
N ILE A 77 3.70 6.53 -8.94
CA ILE A 77 5.16 6.44 -8.81
C ILE A 77 5.55 5.62 -7.58
N GLU A 78 4.98 5.95 -6.41
CA GLU A 78 5.22 5.21 -5.16
C GLU A 78 4.86 3.73 -5.28
N THR A 79 3.75 3.42 -5.97
CA THR A 79 3.33 2.04 -6.21
C THR A 79 4.33 1.29 -7.10
N GLU A 80 4.91 1.95 -8.10
CA GLU A 80 5.91 1.37 -8.99
C GLU A 80 7.24 1.11 -8.25
N GLU A 81 7.69 2.07 -7.43
CA GLU A 81 8.84 1.90 -6.55
C GLU A 81 8.62 0.75 -5.57
N LEU A 82 7.44 0.68 -4.95
CA LEU A 82 7.09 -0.39 -4.01
C LEU A 82 7.12 -1.78 -4.67
N LYS A 83 6.64 -1.91 -5.92
CA LYS A 83 6.73 -3.16 -6.68
C LYS A 83 8.19 -3.60 -6.87
N THR A 84 9.06 -2.65 -7.17
CA THR A 84 10.50 -2.89 -7.33
C THR A 84 11.13 -3.36 -6.02
N THR A 85 10.83 -2.67 -4.90
CA THR A 85 11.30 -3.07 -3.57
C THR A 85 10.82 -4.48 -3.19
N ILE A 86 9.55 -4.80 -3.45
CA ILE A 86 9.01 -6.14 -3.17
C ILE A 86 9.75 -7.21 -3.98
N GLN A 87 10.04 -6.95 -5.24
CA GLN A 87 10.79 -7.89 -6.08
C GLN A 87 12.21 -8.12 -5.54
N GLN A 88 12.90 -7.05 -5.13
CA GLN A 88 14.23 -7.14 -4.52
C GLN A 88 14.19 -7.92 -3.20
N GLN A 89 13.23 -7.64 -2.33
CA GLN A 89 13.04 -8.35 -1.06
C GLN A 89 12.81 -9.84 -1.29
N ARG A 90 11.98 -10.22 -2.27
CA ARG A 90 11.76 -11.63 -2.63
C ARG A 90 13.04 -12.34 -3.06
N MET A 91 13.89 -11.66 -3.86
CA MET A 91 15.19 -12.24 -4.27
C MET A 91 16.14 -12.42 -3.08
N ILE A 92 16.19 -11.45 -2.17
CA ILE A 92 17.02 -11.53 -0.96
C ILE A 92 16.55 -12.69 -0.08
N ILE A 93 15.24 -12.83 0.14
CA ILE A 93 14.65 -13.92 0.91
C ILE A 93 15.04 -15.27 0.29
N ALA A 94 14.82 -15.47 -1.00
CA ALA A 94 15.16 -16.71 -1.68
C ALA A 94 16.66 -17.07 -1.58
N LYS A 95 17.54 -16.06 -1.65
CA LYS A 95 18.98 -16.25 -1.48
C LYS A 95 19.31 -16.69 -0.04
N LEU A 96 18.74 -16.01 0.95
CA LEU A 96 18.95 -16.32 2.36
C LEU A 96 18.40 -17.69 2.73
N GLU A 97 17.23 -18.07 2.21
CA GLU A 97 16.65 -19.41 2.40
C GLU A 97 17.61 -20.49 1.91
N LYS A 98 18.19 -20.33 0.71
CA LYS A 98 19.19 -21.25 0.17
C LYS A 98 20.45 -21.30 1.03
N GLU A 99 20.95 -20.17 1.49
CA GLU A 99 22.13 -20.12 2.37
C GLU A 99 21.87 -20.81 3.72
N VAL A 100 20.70 -20.61 4.31
CA VAL A 100 20.29 -21.26 5.56
C VAL A 100 20.19 -22.77 5.35
N GLN A 101 19.55 -23.23 4.28
CA GLN A 101 19.45 -24.65 3.97
C GLN A 101 20.84 -25.30 3.80
N ASN A 102 21.76 -24.64 3.08
CA ASN A 102 23.13 -25.12 2.92
C ASN A 102 23.87 -25.24 4.26
N LYS A 103 23.72 -24.22 5.13
CA LYS A 103 24.32 -24.23 6.47
C LYS A 103 23.73 -25.33 7.34
N MET A 104 22.41 -25.56 7.31
CA MET A 104 21.75 -26.65 8.03
C MET A 104 22.29 -28.02 7.57
N MET A 105 22.35 -28.28 6.25
CA MET A 105 22.92 -29.53 5.73
C MET A 105 24.38 -29.74 6.19
N THR A 106 25.18 -28.67 6.24
CA THR A 106 26.56 -28.73 6.72
C THR A 106 26.62 -29.06 8.21
N ILE A 107 25.77 -28.44 9.02
CA ILE A 107 25.66 -28.74 10.46
C ILE A 107 25.23 -30.19 10.67
N ASP A 108 24.22 -30.68 9.95
CA ASP A 108 23.74 -32.06 10.07
C ASP A 108 24.83 -33.06 9.73
N PHE A 109 25.57 -32.82 8.64
CA PHE A 109 26.70 -33.66 8.23
C PHE A 109 27.81 -33.69 9.28
N LEU A 110 28.21 -32.52 9.80
CA LEU A 110 29.26 -32.44 10.83
C LEU A 110 28.81 -33.07 12.15
N THR A 111 27.54 -32.87 12.53
CA THR A 111 26.93 -33.51 13.70
C THR A 111 26.99 -35.03 13.57
N GLN A 112 26.61 -35.58 12.41
CA GLN A 112 26.67 -37.01 12.14
C GLN A 112 28.10 -37.56 12.19
N GLN A 113 29.08 -36.83 11.67
CA GLN A 113 30.49 -37.22 11.77
C GLN A 113 30.96 -37.29 13.24
N LEU A 114 30.57 -36.31 14.06
CA LEU A 114 30.93 -36.29 15.48
C LEU A 114 30.29 -37.45 16.24
N THR A 115 29.00 -37.74 16.03
CA THR A 115 28.34 -38.89 16.65
C THR A 115 28.95 -40.21 16.20
N SER A 116 29.28 -40.35 14.91
CA SER A 116 29.90 -41.57 14.37
C SER A 116 31.33 -41.78 14.89
N LYS A 117 32.07 -40.70 15.16
CA LYS A 117 33.39 -40.77 15.83
C LYS A 117 33.26 -41.15 17.31
N ASN A 118 32.26 -40.63 18.02
CA ASN A 118 32.02 -41.00 19.43
C ASN A 118 31.56 -42.45 19.60
N VAL A 119 30.79 -43.00 18.66
CA VAL A 119 30.35 -44.42 18.70
C VAL A 119 31.49 -45.39 18.35
N ASN A 120 32.43 -44.96 17.49
CA ASN A 120 33.59 -45.76 17.09
C ASN A 120 34.86 -45.47 17.92
N GLN A 121 34.78 -44.67 18.99
CA GLN A 121 35.85 -44.66 19.96
C GLN A 121 35.81 -46.02 20.67
N PRO A 122 36.84 -46.88 20.54
CA PRO A 122 36.96 -47.99 21.46
C PRO A 122 36.94 -47.40 22.86
N VAL A 123 36.22 -48.04 23.79
CA VAL A 123 36.42 -47.81 25.22
C VAL A 123 37.91 -48.03 25.44
N MET A 124 38.67 -46.94 25.48
CA MET A 124 40.05 -46.95 25.93
C MET A 124 39.92 -47.19 27.43
N SER A 125 39.77 -48.46 27.81
CA SER A 125 40.22 -48.92 29.10
C SER A 125 41.69 -48.54 29.14
N ASN A 126 42.01 -47.56 29.97
CA ASN A 126 43.38 -47.13 30.18
C ASN A 126 44.20 -48.39 30.49
N LEU A 127 45.14 -48.76 29.62
CA LEU A 127 45.95 -49.97 29.80
C LEU A 127 46.91 -49.86 31.01
N LEU A 128 46.88 -48.71 31.70
CA LEU A 128 47.61 -48.40 32.92
C LEU A 128 46.71 -48.33 34.16
N ASP A 129 45.39 -48.53 34.05
CA ASP A 129 44.53 -48.68 35.23
C ASP A 129 44.60 -50.15 35.70
N PHE A 130 45.68 -50.47 36.39
CA PHE A 130 45.75 -51.58 37.34
C PHE A 130 45.33 -51.05 38.71
N ASP A 131 44.10 -51.37 39.12
CA ASP A 131 43.72 -51.80 40.48
C ASP A 131 42.25 -52.27 40.50
#